data_AF-A0A0C2ZXB8-F1
#
_entry.id   AF-A0A0C2ZXB8-F1
#
_cell.length_a   1.000
_cell.length_b   1.000
_cell.length_c   1.000
_cell.angle_alpha   90.00
_cell.angle_beta   90.00
_cell.angle_gamma   90.00
#
_symmetry.space_group_name_H-M   'P 1'
#
loop_
_entity.id
_entity.type
_entity.pdbx_description
1 polymer ?
#
loop_
_entity_poly.entity_id
_entity_poly.type
_entity_poly.pdbx_seq_one_letter_code
_entity_poly.pdbx_strand_id
1 'polypeptide(L)' 'ALGNISFTANAWTDSNCRSYLAMTGHWISEDPTMKALHLESALFAFHCLRDRHTGESLARTIL' A
#
# COMPACT_ATOMS: atom_id res chain seq x y z
N ALA A 1 6.62 17.92 -2.34
CA ALA A 1 7.12 17.75 -0.96
C ALA A 1 7.10 16.26 -0.61
N LEU A 2 7.96 15.79 0.30
CA LEU A 2 7.68 14.54 1.02
C LEU A 2 6.30 14.70 1.68
N GLY A 3 5.35 13.81 1.38
CA GLY A 3 3.98 13.88 1.94
C GLY A 3 2.83 14.04 0.94
N ASN A 4 3.07 13.96 -0.38
CA ASN A 4 1.98 14.00 -1.37
C ASN A 4 1.29 12.64 -1.60
N ILE A 5 1.81 11.57 -1.01
CA ILE A 5 1.29 10.21 -1.17
C ILE A 5 0.93 9.69 0.22
N SER A 6 -0.35 9.45 0.44
CA SER A 6 -0.84 8.65 1.57
C SER A 6 -0.84 7.18 1.16
N PHE A 7 -0.66 6.25 2.08
CA PHE A 7 -0.81 4.83 1.75
C PHE A 7 -1.68 4.11 2.76
N THR A 8 -2.35 3.07 2.29
CA THR A 8 -3.00 2.07 3.15
C THR A 8 -2.17 0.80 3.13
N ALA A 9 -2.04 0.15 4.28
CA ALA A 9 -1.43 -1.17 4.41
C ALA A 9 -2.51 -2.14 4.92
N ASN A 10 -3.00 -2.99 4.03
CA ASN A 10 -4.04 -3.97 4.32
C ASN A 10 -3.38 -5.32 4.59
N ALA A 11 -3.64 -5.90 5.75
CA ALA A 11 -3.20 -7.23 6.12
C ALA A 11 -4.40 -8.14 6.34
N TRP A 12 -4.36 -9.35 5.79
CA TRP A 12 -5.42 -10.35 5.96
C TRP A 12 -4.84 -11.77 5.91
N THR A 13 -5.62 -12.73 6.38
CA THR A 13 -5.32 -14.16 6.27
C THR A 13 -6.41 -14.83 5.44
N ASP A 14 -6.03 -15.66 4.46
CA ASP A 14 -6.97 -16.41 3.64
C ASP A 14 -7.50 -17.67 4.35
N SER A 15 -8.43 -18.38 3.70
CA SER A 15 -9.00 -19.63 4.22
C SER A 15 -8.00 -20.78 4.33
N ASN A 16 -6.82 -20.66 3.70
CA ASN A 16 -5.73 -21.62 3.79
C ASN A 16 -4.70 -21.24 4.86
N CYS A 17 -5.05 -20.32 5.78
CA CYS A 17 -4.19 -19.79 6.82
C CYS A 17 -2.91 -19.12 6.28
N ARG A 18 -2.96 -18.56 5.07
CA ARG A 18 -1.85 -17.76 4.51
C ARG A 18 -2.12 -16.30 4.74
N SER A 19 -1.14 -15.61 5.32
CA SER A 19 -1.23 -14.18 5.59
C SER A 19 -0.65 -13.38 4.43
N TYR A 20 -1.27 -12.25 4.11
CA TYR A 20 -0.85 -11.35 3.05
C TYR A 20 -0.79 -9.91 3.55
N LEU A 21 0.02 -9.11 2.86
CA LEU A 21 0.14 -7.68 3.07
C LEU A 21 0.11 -6.98 1.71
N ALA A 22 -0.82 -6.05 1.52
CA ALA A 22 -0.85 -5.16 0.38
C ALA A 22 -0.66 -3.72 0.84
N MET A 23 0.17 -2.97 0.14
CA MET A 23 0.33 -1.54 0.34
C MET A 23 -0.10 -0.79 -0.92
N THR A 24 -1.09 0.08 -0.78
CA THR A 24 -1.63 0.90 -1.88
C THR A 24 -1.34 2.36 -1.57
N GLY A 25 -0.63 3.03 -2.48
CA GLY A 25 -0.44 4.47 -2.44
C GLY A 25 -1.63 5.19 -3.06
N HIS A 26 -1.96 6.34 -2.50
CA HIS A 26 -3.03 7.24 -2.92
C HIS A 26 -2.48 8.68 -2.96
N TRP A 27 -2.72 9.38 -4.05
CA TRP A 27 -2.32 10.78 -4.19
C TRP A 27 -3.31 11.54 -5.06
N ILE A 28 -3.24 12.86 -5.01
CA ILE A 28 -4.01 13.72 -5.91
C ILE A 28 -3.13 14.14 -7.07
N SER A 29 -3.58 13.90 -8.30
CA SER A 29 -2.99 14.46 -9.53
C SER A 29 -3.85 15.62 -10.02
N GLU A 30 -3.24 16.57 -10.73
CA GLU A 30 -3.97 17.64 -11.42
C GLU A 30 -3.92 17.38 -12.93
N ASP A 31 -5.08 17.37 -13.59
CA ASP A 31 -5.15 17.42 -15.05
C ASP A 31 -4.92 18.87 -15.51
N PRO A 32 -3.79 19.18 -16.16
CA PRO A 32 -3.47 20.55 -16.57
C PRO A 32 -4.41 21.09 -17.67
N THR A 33 -5.08 20.21 -18.41
CA THR A 33 -6.02 20.57 -19.48
C THR A 33 -7.39 20.90 -18.91
N MET A 34 -7.88 20.06 -17.98
CA MET A 34 -9.21 20.21 -17.40
C MET A 34 -9.23 21.04 -16.11
N LYS A 35 -8.06 21.36 -15.55
CA LYS A 35 -7.90 22.00 -14.22
C LYS A 35 -8.68 21.26 -13.14
N ALA A 36 -8.67 19.93 -13.22
CA ALA A 36 -9.40 19.05 -12.33
C ALA A 36 -8.43 18.25 -11.46
N LEU A 37 -8.83 18.00 -10.22
CA LEU A 37 -8.09 17.12 -9.30
C LEU A 37 -8.62 15.69 -9.44
N HIS A 38 -7.71 14.73 -9.61
CA HIS A 38 -8.03 13.32 -9.68
C HIS A 38 -7.40 12.59 -8.50
N LEU A 39 -8.18 11.70 -7.86
CA LEU A 39 -7.65 10.76 -6.90
C LEU A 39 -7.02 9.59 -7.65
N GLU A 40 -5.71 9.46 -7.53
CA GLU A 40 -4.94 8.36 -8.05
C GLU A 40 -4.72 7.30 -6.99
N SER A 41 -4.57 6.06 -7.43
CA SER A 41 -4.15 4.97 -6.56
C SER A 41 -3.31 3.95 -7.32
N ALA A 42 -2.27 3.42 -6.69
CA ALA A 42 -1.49 2.33 -7.24
C ALA A 42 -1.03 1.36 -6.15
N LEU A 43 -1.03 0.07 -6.50
CA LEU A 43 -0.48 -0.97 -5.65
C LEU A 43 1.05 -0.86 -5.64
N PHE A 44 1.62 -0.56 -4.48
CA PHE A 44 3.06 -0.42 -4.32
C PHE A 44 3.72 -1.74 -3.92
N ALA A 45 3.04 -2.54 -3.10
CA ALA A 45 3.57 -3.82 -2.62
C ALA A 45 2.44 -4.84 -2.43
N PHE A 46 2.75 -6.11 -2.70
CA PHE A 46 1.87 -7.24 -2.38
C PHE A 46 2.72 -8.47 -2.03
N HIS A 47 2.64 -8.92 -0.79
CA HIS A 47 3.47 -9.99 -0.26
C HIS A 47 2.65 -11.05 0.48
N CYS A 48 3.07 -12.31 0.33
CA CYS A 48 2.67 -13.39 1.22
C CYS A 48 3.62 -13.40 2.42
N LEU A 49 3.08 -13.19 3.61
CA LEU A 49 3.82 -13.14 4.87
C LEU A 49 4.08 -14.57 5.36
N ARG A 50 5.32 -15.03 5.19
CA ARG A 50 5.75 -16.38 5.60
C ARG A 50 6.33 -16.44 7.01
N ASP A 51 6.75 -15.29 7.52
CA ASP A 51 7.37 -15.14 8.84
C ASP A 51 6.37 -14.63 9.89
N ARG A 52 6.86 -14.47 11.13
CA ARG A 52 6.09 -13.90 12.24
C ARG A 52 5.57 -12.51 11.87
N HIS A 53 4.32 -12.23 12.21
CA HIS A 53 3.66 -10.95 11.94
C HIS A 53 4.03 -9.85 12.96
N THR A 54 5.32 -9.74 13.33
CA THR A 54 5.78 -8.64 14.19
C THR A 54 5.91 -7.36 13.38
N GLY A 55 5.87 -6.20 14.05
CA GLY A 55 6.08 -4.91 13.38
C GLY A 55 7.41 -4.85 12.63
N GLU A 56 8.48 -5.45 13.17
CA GLU A 56 9.78 -5.55 12.52
C GLU A 56 9.73 -6.38 11.22
N SER A 57 9.10 -7.55 11.25
CA SER A 57 8.98 -8.41 10.07
C SER A 57 8.12 -7.76 8.97
N LEU A 58 7.06 -7.04 9.37
CA LEU A 58 6.24 -6.25 8.43
C LEU A 58 7.04 -5.12 7.81
N ALA A 59 7.83 -4.38 8.61
CA ALA A 59 8.69 -3.32 8.11
C ALA A 59 9.72 -3.85 7.11
N ARG A 60 10.42 -4.95 7.43
CA ARG A 60 11.38 -5.61 6.51
C ARG A 60 10.75 -6.17 5.23
N THR A 61 9.44 -6.40 5.22
CA THR A 61 8.75 -6.88 4.02
C THR A 61 8.53 -5.73 3.03
N ILE A 62 8.39 -4.50 3.52
CA ILE A 62 8.05 -3.32 2.72
C ILE A 62 9.27 -2.43 2.42
N LEU A 63 10.25 -2.38 3.33
CA LEU A 63 11.50 -1.59 3.24
C LEU A 63 12.67 -2.44 2.79
#